data_AF-A0A973ADU5-F1
#
_entry.id   AF-A0A973ADU5-F1
#
_cell.length_a   1.000
_cell.length_b   1.000
_cell.length_c   1.000
_cell.angle_alpha   90.00
_cell.angle_beta   90.00
_cell.angle_gamma   90.00
#
_symmetry.space_group_name_H-M   'P 1'
#
loop_
_entity.id
_entity.type
_entity.pdbx_description
1 polymer ?
#
loop_
_entity_poly.entity_id
_entity_poly.type
_entity_poly.pdbx_seq_one_letter_code
_entity_poly.pdbx_strand_id
1 'polypeptide(L)'
;MDKLVFTVHEFMAIMGYLDEQLDGKPASAASVYNEWYDQWKALDQRLEELPMMERADMLFDGKLTINAITEPHLKEVIGVVEAQVAMHEQLIKDGDEDADPDDLEIWTTRKADLKQLLGSDNWRDDIS
;
A
#
# COMPACT_ATOMS: atom_id res chain seq x y z
N MET A 1 -18.03 4.48 -8.46
CA MET A 1 -16.63 4.05 -8.31
C MET A 1 -16.17 4.43 -6.91
N ASP A 2 -16.08 3.47 -5.99
CA ASP A 2 -15.44 3.73 -4.69
C ASP A 2 -13.94 3.86 -4.96
N LYS A 3 -13.42 5.07 -4.83
CA LYS A 3 -12.00 5.33 -5.04
C LYS A 3 -11.22 4.70 -3.89
N LEU A 4 -10.20 3.94 -4.22
CA LEU A 4 -9.34 3.35 -3.20
C LEU A 4 -8.53 4.45 -2.52
N VAL A 5 -8.64 4.56 -1.21
CA VAL A 5 -7.92 5.57 -0.42
C VAL A 5 -6.94 4.89 0.52
N PHE A 6 -5.66 5.26 0.43
CA PHE A 6 -4.61 4.84 1.36
C PHE A 6 -4.19 6.00 2.24
N THR A 7 -3.67 5.71 3.42
CA THR A 7 -2.74 6.65 4.07
C THR A 7 -1.47 6.78 3.24
N VAL A 8 -0.72 7.85 3.46
CA VAL A 8 0.62 8.01 2.91
C VAL A 8 1.52 6.86 3.39
N HIS A 9 1.45 6.49 4.66
CA HIS A 9 2.19 5.36 5.21
C HIS A 9 1.90 4.05 4.46
N GLU A 10 0.63 3.68 4.29
CA GLU A 10 0.24 2.44 3.61
C GLU A 10 0.74 2.42 2.16
N PHE A 11 0.58 3.54 1.44
CA PHE A 11 1.03 3.65 0.06
C PHE A 11 2.56 3.52 -0.07
N MET A 12 3.31 4.20 0.81
CA MET A 12 4.77 4.12 0.85
C MET A 12 5.25 2.69 1.18
N ALA A 13 4.61 2.02 2.13
CA ALA A 13 4.93 0.64 2.51
C ALA A 13 4.65 -0.35 1.37
N ILE A 14 3.52 -0.20 0.66
CA ILE A 14 3.18 -1.04 -0.49
C ILE A 14 4.21 -0.88 -1.60
N MET A 15 4.53 0.37 -1.97
CA MET A 15 5.50 0.64 -3.04
C MET A 15 6.92 0.21 -2.67
N GLY A 16 7.34 0.43 -1.42
CA GLY A 16 8.62 -0.03 -0.91
C GLY A 16 8.75 -1.55 -0.95
N TYR A 17 7.70 -2.28 -0.54
CA TYR A 17 7.69 -3.74 -0.64
C TYR A 17 7.81 -4.22 -2.08
N LEU A 18 7.04 -3.64 -3.00
CA LEU A 18 7.11 -3.98 -4.42
C LEU A 18 8.51 -3.72 -5.00
N ASP A 19 9.11 -2.58 -4.68
CA ASP A 19 10.48 -2.22 -5.09
C ASP A 19 11.52 -3.23 -4.58
N GLU A 20 11.41 -3.63 -3.32
CA GLU A 20 12.30 -4.62 -2.71
C GLU A 20 12.19 -5.98 -3.40
N GLN A 21 10.96 -6.44 -3.70
CA GLN A 21 10.73 -7.70 -4.41
C GLN A 21 11.31 -7.70 -5.83
N LEU A 22 11.41 -6.55 -6.48
CA LEU A 22 12.01 -6.44 -7.80
C LEU A 22 13.52 -6.64 -7.77
N ASP A 23 14.19 -6.31 -6.67
CA ASP A 23 15.64 -6.52 -6.50
C ASP A 23 16.42 -5.93 -7.70
N GLY A 24 16.08 -4.67 -8.04
CA GLY A 24 16.67 -3.92 -9.18
C GLY A 24 16.25 -4.40 -10.58
N LYS A 25 15.35 -5.38 -10.69
CA LYS A 25 14.81 -5.87 -11.98
C LYS A 25 13.60 -5.01 -12.40
N PRO A 26 13.32 -4.88 -13.71
CA PRO A 26 12.12 -4.19 -14.15
C PRO A 26 10.85 -4.94 -13.70
N ALA A 27 9.85 -4.21 -13.25
CA ALA A 27 8.52 -4.76 -12.97
C ALA A 27 7.86 -5.27 -14.25
N SER A 28 6.95 -6.24 -14.10
CA SER A 28 6.13 -6.68 -15.22
C SER A 28 5.27 -5.53 -15.75
N ALA A 29 5.00 -5.49 -17.05
CA ALA A 29 4.21 -4.40 -17.66
C ALA A 29 2.78 -4.26 -17.09
N ALA A 30 2.26 -5.31 -16.47
CA ALA A 30 0.94 -5.33 -15.82
C ALA A 30 1.00 -5.04 -14.32
N SER A 31 2.17 -4.71 -13.78
CA SER A 31 2.35 -4.41 -12.35
C SER A 31 1.88 -3.00 -12.03
N VAL A 32 1.14 -2.89 -10.92
CA VAL A 32 0.72 -1.62 -10.32
C VAL A 32 1.92 -0.72 -9.98
N TYR A 33 3.09 -1.32 -9.73
CA TYR A 33 4.31 -0.59 -9.44
C TYR A 33 4.64 0.44 -10.54
N ASN A 34 4.52 0.05 -11.81
CA ASN A 34 4.82 0.95 -12.93
C ASN A 34 3.83 2.13 -12.98
N GLU A 35 2.56 1.88 -12.70
CA GLU A 35 1.51 2.91 -12.69
C GLU A 35 1.67 3.91 -11.53
N TRP A 36 2.21 3.45 -10.40
CA TRP A 36 2.33 4.25 -9.19
C TRP A 36 3.74 4.83 -8.98
N TYR A 37 4.73 4.43 -9.79
CA TYR A 37 6.14 4.79 -9.59
C TYR A 37 6.38 6.30 -9.53
N ASP A 38 5.87 7.06 -10.50
CA ASP A 38 6.08 8.51 -10.55
C ASP A 38 5.43 9.21 -9.34
N GLN A 39 4.23 8.76 -8.95
CA GLN A 39 3.54 9.28 -7.76
C GLN A 39 4.32 8.94 -6.48
N TRP A 40 4.87 7.74 -6.40
CA TRP A 40 5.70 7.29 -5.29
C TRP A 40 6.98 8.11 -5.17
N LYS A 41 7.76 8.27 -6.24
CA LYS A 41 9.00 9.06 -6.20
C LYS A 41 8.74 10.54 -5.90
N ALA A 42 7.68 11.12 -6.43
CA ALA A 42 7.30 12.49 -6.11
C ALA A 42 6.89 12.65 -4.64
N LEU A 43 6.22 11.66 -4.05
CA LEU A 43 5.83 11.69 -2.65
C LEU A 43 7.01 11.45 -1.72
N ASP A 44 7.88 10.50 -2.05
CA ASP A 44 9.12 10.19 -1.35
C ASP A 44 10.00 11.44 -1.20
N GLN A 45 10.26 12.12 -2.32
CA GLN A 45 11.01 13.38 -2.31
C GLN A 45 10.35 14.45 -1.42
N ARG A 46 9.02 14.60 -1.48
CA ARG A 46 8.31 15.56 -0.63
C ARG A 46 8.44 15.23 0.85
N LEU A 47 8.36 13.95 1.21
CA LEU A 47 8.53 13.51 2.59
C LEU A 47 9.95 13.81 3.10
N GLU A 48 10.97 13.61 2.26
CA GLU A 48 12.36 13.94 2.60
C GLU A 48 12.59 15.42 2.91
N GLU A 49 11.87 16.31 2.22
CA GLU A 49 11.95 17.76 2.42
C GLU A 49 11.24 18.24 3.69
N LEU A 50 10.32 17.44 4.25
CA LEU A 50 9.58 17.80 5.46
C LEU A 50 10.41 17.63 6.75
N PRO A 51 10.27 18.55 7.72
CA PRO A 51 10.71 18.34 9.09
C PRO A 51 10.11 17.07 9.71
N MET A 52 10.79 16.48 10.69
CA MET A 52 10.41 15.19 11.30
C MET A 52 8.94 15.11 11.76
N MET A 53 8.44 16.14 12.44
CA MET A 53 7.07 16.17 12.94
C MET A 53 6.05 16.24 11.79
N GLU A 54 6.27 17.14 10.83
CA GLU A 54 5.40 17.29 9.65
C GLU A 54 5.43 16.05 8.76
N ARG A 55 6.57 15.36 8.69
CA ARG A 55 6.70 14.08 8.00
C ARG A 55 5.86 13.00 8.67
N ALA A 56 5.90 12.91 10.01
CA ALA A 56 5.07 11.97 10.76
C ALA A 56 3.58 12.28 10.55
N ASP A 57 3.17 13.54 10.70
CA ASP A 57 1.78 13.96 10.45
C ASP A 57 1.34 13.58 9.03
N MET A 58 2.17 13.86 8.02
CA MET A 58 1.88 13.50 6.63
C MET A 58 1.77 11.98 6.43
N LEU A 59 2.64 11.18 7.05
CA LEU A 59 2.62 9.72 6.94
C LEU A 59 1.32 9.12 7.50
N PHE A 60 0.86 9.57 8.66
CA PHE A 60 -0.28 8.98 9.36
C PHE A 60 -1.63 9.62 8.97
N ASP A 61 -1.68 10.95 8.83
CA ASP A 61 -2.93 11.68 8.53
C ASP A 61 -3.14 11.90 7.03
N GLY A 62 -2.05 11.99 6.25
CA GLY A 62 -2.12 12.20 4.81
C GLY A 62 -2.82 11.05 4.12
N LYS A 63 -3.74 11.37 3.19
CA LYS A 63 -4.48 10.39 2.38
C LYS A 63 -4.15 10.54 0.90
N LEU A 64 -4.00 9.42 0.21
CA LEU A 64 -3.89 9.35 -1.25
C LEU A 64 -5.09 8.64 -1.83
N THR A 65 -5.76 9.31 -2.75
CA THR A 65 -6.83 8.71 -3.55
C THR A 65 -6.23 8.12 -4.82
N ILE A 66 -6.38 6.81 -5.00
CA ILE A 66 -6.00 6.12 -6.22
C ILE A 66 -7.20 6.10 -7.16
N ASN A 67 -7.08 6.82 -8.28
CA ASN A 67 -8.22 7.06 -9.17
C ASN A 67 -8.49 5.92 -10.18
N ALA A 68 -7.49 5.08 -10.48
CA ALA A 68 -7.66 3.97 -11.42
C ALA A 68 -6.75 2.80 -11.05
N ILE A 69 -7.36 1.62 -10.83
CA ILE A 69 -6.66 0.35 -10.69
C ILE A 69 -7.40 -0.70 -11.53
N THR A 70 -6.66 -1.63 -12.12
CA THR A 70 -7.23 -2.79 -12.81
C THR A 70 -7.37 -3.97 -11.84
N GLU A 71 -8.06 -5.05 -12.24
CA GLU A 71 -8.11 -6.27 -11.40
C GLU A 71 -6.74 -6.84 -11.06
N PRO A 72 -5.83 -6.98 -12.03
CA PRO A 72 -4.47 -7.42 -11.73
C PRO A 72 -3.78 -6.53 -10.70
N HIS A 73 -3.94 -5.21 -10.80
CA HIS A 73 -3.36 -4.28 -9.82
C HIS A 73 -3.95 -4.51 -8.43
N LEU A 74 -5.28 -4.64 -8.32
CA LEU A 74 -5.93 -4.89 -7.03
C LEU A 74 -5.46 -6.22 -6.40
N LYS A 75 -5.32 -7.28 -7.21
CA LYS A 75 -4.80 -8.58 -6.76
C LYS A 75 -3.36 -8.50 -6.28
N GLU A 76 -2.50 -7.77 -7.00
CA GLU A 76 -1.11 -7.55 -6.61
C GLU A 76 -1.03 -6.80 -5.27
N VAL A 77 -1.80 -5.71 -5.12
CA VAL A 77 -1.88 -4.95 -3.87
C VAL A 77 -2.37 -5.80 -2.71
N ILE A 78 -3.39 -6.65 -2.91
CA ILE A 78 -3.84 -7.60 -1.88
C ILE A 78 -2.69 -8.54 -1.49
N GLY A 79 -1.91 -9.03 -2.44
CA GLY A 79 -0.74 -9.87 -2.15
C GLY A 79 0.30 -9.17 -1.28
N VAL A 80 0.57 -7.89 -1.53
CA VAL A 80 1.47 -7.08 -0.70
C VAL A 80 0.92 -6.91 0.71
N VAL A 81 -0.37 -6.57 0.85
CA VAL A 81 -1.01 -6.42 2.16
C VAL A 81 -1.04 -7.74 2.93
N GLU A 82 -1.20 -8.88 2.25
CA GLU A 82 -1.08 -10.20 2.87
C GLU A 82 0.32 -10.47 3.41
N ALA A 83 1.37 -10.02 2.69
CA ALA A 83 2.74 -10.11 3.17
C ALA A 83 3.00 -9.20 4.37
N GLN A 84 2.44 -7.99 4.38
CA GLN A 84 2.52 -7.07 5.54
C GLN A 84 1.88 -7.71 6.79
N VAL A 85 0.66 -8.26 6.66
CA VAL A 85 0.01 -8.99 7.77
C VAL A 85 0.90 -10.12 8.29
N ALA A 86 1.43 -10.97 7.41
CA ALA A 86 2.26 -12.10 7.82
C ALA A 86 3.57 -11.66 8.50
N MET A 87 4.17 -10.57 8.05
CA MET A 87 5.35 -9.98 8.67
C MET A 87 5.05 -9.49 10.09
N HIS A 88 3.99 -8.69 10.29
CA HIS A 88 3.62 -8.18 11.61
C HIS A 88 3.21 -9.32 12.57
N GLU A 89 2.49 -10.34 12.09
CA GLU A 89 2.20 -11.55 12.89
C GLU A 89 3.49 -12.24 13.38
N GLN A 90 4.51 -12.30 12.53
CA GLN A 90 5.78 -12.94 12.85
C GLN A 90 6.61 -12.10 13.85
N LEU A 91 6.65 -10.77 13.69
CA LEU A 91 7.31 -9.86 14.65
C LEU A 91 6.73 -9.99 16.07
N ILE A 92 5.40 -10.01 16.18
CA ILE A 92 4.71 -10.18 17.47
C ILE A 92 5.05 -11.54 18.09
N LYS A 93 5.05 -12.59 17.26
CA LYS A 93 5.35 -13.95 17.71
C LYS A 93 6.79 -14.10 18.19
N ASP A 94 7.73 -13.41 17.55
CA ASP A 94 9.14 -13.43 17.90
C ASP A 94 9.46 -12.52 19.10
N GLY A 95 8.49 -11.72 19.54
CA GLY A 95 8.64 -10.78 20.66
C GLY A 95 9.59 -9.64 20.32
N ASP A 96 9.59 -9.22 19.05
CA ASP A 96 10.40 -8.12 18.55
C ASP A 96 10.04 -6.80 19.26
N GLU A 97 11.03 -5.94 19.53
CA GLU A 97 10.79 -4.67 20.23
C GLU A 97 10.00 -3.66 19.39
N ASP A 98 10.08 -3.79 18.06
CA ASP A 98 9.37 -2.97 17.10
C ASP A 98 7.99 -3.57 16.73
N ALA A 99 7.60 -4.70 17.34
CA ALA A 99 6.31 -5.32 17.07
C ALA A 99 5.16 -4.50 17.64
N ASP A 100 4.35 -3.91 16.75
CA ASP A 100 3.14 -3.19 17.12
C ASP A 100 1.86 -3.98 16.73
N PRO A 101 1.03 -4.38 17.71
CA PRO A 101 -0.29 -4.98 17.45
C PRO A 101 -1.26 -4.07 16.70
N ASP A 102 -1.14 -2.75 16.84
CA ASP A 102 -2.03 -1.79 16.17
C ASP A 102 -1.75 -1.78 14.66
N ASP A 103 -0.49 -1.91 14.25
CA ASP A 103 -0.12 -2.05 12.83
C ASP A 103 -0.72 -3.34 12.22
N LEU A 104 -0.70 -4.44 12.97
CA LEU A 104 -1.33 -5.69 12.53
C LEU A 104 -2.85 -5.51 12.33
N GLU A 105 -3.52 -4.79 13.22
CA GLU A 105 -4.95 -4.48 13.08
C GLU A 105 -5.24 -3.63 11.84
N ILE A 106 -4.42 -2.61 11.59
CA ILE A 106 -4.52 -1.74 10.40
C ILE A 106 -4.40 -2.58 9.13
N TRP A 107 -3.34 -3.39 9.00
CA TRP A 107 -3.13 -4.20 7.80
C TRP A 107 -4.18 -5.30 7.63
N THR A 108 -4.67 -5.89 8.72
CA THR A 108 -5.75 -6.88 8.68
C THR A 108 -7.07 -6.26 8.21
N THR A 109 -7.40 -5.07 8.71
CA THR A 109 -8.57 -4.31 8.26
C THR A 109 -8.45 -3.94 6.79
N ARG A 110 -7.28 -3.43 6.38
CA ARG A 110 -7.00 -3.10 4.98
C ARG A 110 -7.15 -4.31 4.05
N LYS A 111 -6.68 -5.48 4.48
CA LYS A 111 -6.84 -6.74 3.74
C LYS A 111 -8.32 -7.08 3.54
N ALA A 112 -9.14 -6.93 4.58
CA ALA A 112 -10.57 -7.19 4.51
C ALA A 112 -11.25 -6.24 3.51
N ASP A 113 -10.95 -4.94 3.59
CA ASP A 113 -11.51 -3.92 2.71
C ASP A 113 -11.16 -4.17 1.24
N LEU A 114 -9.89 -4.47 0.94
CA LEU A 114 -9.45 -4.75 -0.43
C LEU A 114 -10.07 -6.03 -0.99
N LYS A 115 -10.23 -7.07 -0.17
CA LYS A 115 -10.90 -8.31 -0.59
C LYS A 115 -12.40 -8.11 -0.83
N GLN A 116 -13.05 -7.31 0.01
CA GLN A 116 -14.43 -6.90 -0.19
C GLN A 116 -14.57 -6.10 -1.49
N LEU A 117 -13.66 -5.16 -1.75
CA LEU A 117 -13.62 -4.39 -2.98
C LEU A 117 -13.48 -5.33 -4.19
N LEU A 118 -12.52 -6.26 -4.19
CA LEU A 118 -12.32 -7.22 -5.28
C LEU A 118 -13.57 -8.08 -5.55
N GLY A 119 -14.29 -8.46 -4.49
CA GLY A 119 -15.53 -9.24 -4.57
C GLY A 119 -16.78 -8.43 -4.93
N SER A 120 -16.69 -7.09 -4.98
CA SER A 120 -17.81 -6.23 -5.38
C SER A 120 -17.87 -6.10 -6.90
N ASP A 121 -19.07 -6.01 -7.47
CA ASP A 121 -19.24 -5.83 -8.92
C ASP A 121 -18.98 -4.36 -9.35
N ASN A 122 -18.99 -3.42 -8.41
CA ASN A 122 -19.07 -1.97 -8.66
C ASN A 122 -17.74 -1.26 -8.97
N TRP A 123 -16.59 -1.95 -8.91
CA TRP A 123 -15.29 -1.34 -9.19
C TRP A 123 -14.79 -1.58 -10.63
N ARG A 124 -15.46 -2.46 -11.40
CA ARG A 124 -15.10 -2.83 -12.79
C ARG A 124 -15.71 -1.95 -13.89
N ASP A 125 -16.63 -1.05 -13.56
CA ASP A 125 -17.57 -0.49 -14.56
C ASP A 125 -17.17 0.76 -15.35
N ASP A 126 -15.95 1.31 -15.20
CA ASP A 126 -15.55 2.53 -15.95
C ASP A 126 -14.37 2.31 -16.93
N ILE A 127 -14.42 1.23 -17.72
CA ILE A 127 -13.70 1.18 -19.01
C ILE A 127 -14.66 0.69 -20.08
N SER A 128 -15.47 1.62 -20.62
CA SER A 128 -16.24 1.47 -21.86
C SER A 128 -15.84 2.56 -22.84
#